data_AF-A0A1F6KG37-F1
#
_entry.id   AF-A0A1F6KG37-F1
#
_cell.length_a   1.000
_cell.length_b   1.000
_cell.length_c   1.000
_cell.angle_alpha   90.00
_cell.angle_beta   90.00
_cell.angle_gamma   90.00
#
_symmetry.space_group_name_H-M   'P 1'
#
loop_
_entity.id
_entity.type
_entity.pdbx_description
1 polymer ?
#
loop_
_entity_poly.entity_id
_entity_poly.type
_entity_poly.pdbx_seq_one_letter_code
_entity_poly.pdbx_strand_id
1 'polypeptide(L)'
;MADNSKAEFGKSPESLKRGKFKVLIIENDIDFIFIIKDQFKERKDIDITFSIAGEKALDILWKAKEMEEPFNLVVTDSSLVGELNGVEVAEAVKEKKFAQRTFMLSVFPERLTTEMKKKGVGEIIPKTEITRLPNSVSRELLRQRDPQAFRMELRVKPRKEIKNKAAEMPAKL
;
A
#
# COMPACT_ATOMS: atom_id res chain seq x y z
N MET A 1 47.64 17.53 -4.65
CA MET A 1 46.50 17.18 -3.79
C MET A 1 45.27 17.16 -4.68
N ALA A 2 44.68 15.99 -4.91
CA ALA A 2 43.51 15.84 -5.77
C ALA A 2 42.25 16.08 -4.94
N ASP A 3 41.45 17.06 -5.35
CA ASP A 3 40.15 17.38 -4.77
C ASP A 3 39.10 16.41 -5.30
N ASN A 4 38.59 15.58 -4.39
CA ASN A 4 37.63 14.51 -4.65
C ASN A 4 36.20 15.08 -4.51
N SER A 5 35.80 15.94 -5.45
CA SER A 5 34.39 16.28 -5.65
C SER A 5 33.67 15.09 -6.29
N LYS A 6 33.29 14.11 -5.45
CA LYS A 6 32.36 13.06 -5.87
C LYS A 6 31.03 13.70 -6.20
N ALA A 7 30.76 13.80 -7.50
CA ALA A 7 29.47 14.14 -8.08
C ALA A 7 28.34 13.37 -7.37
N GLU A 8 27.46 14.10 -6.69
CA GLU A 8 26.15 13.59 -6.27
C GLU A 8 25.34 13.30 -7.54
N PHE A 9 25.32 12.03 -7.92
CA PHE A 9 24.53 11.52 -9.03
C PHE A 9 23.04 11.77 -8.77
N GLY A 10 22.50 12.78 -9.43
CA GLY A 10 21.22 12.71 -10.14
C GLY A 10 19.95 12.54 -9.30
N LYS A 11 19.55 13.60 -8.58
CA LYS A 11 18.12 13.88 -8.40
C LYS A 11 17.84 15.26 -8.98
N SER A 12 17.04 15.33 -10.04
CA SER A 12 16.60 16.63 -10.57
C SER A 12 15.79 17.36 -9.49
N PRO A 13 15.89 18.70 -9.40
CA PRO A 13 15.11 19.51 -8.45
C PRO A 13 13.59 19.29 -8.53
N GLU A 14 13.08 18.74 -9.63
CA GLU A 14 11.65 18.42 -9.82
C GLU A 14 11.19 17.21 -9.00
N SER A 15 12.10 16.28 -8.65
CA SER A 15 11.79 15.14 -7.78
C SER A 15 11.51 15.54 -6.32
N LEU A 16 11.95 16.74 -5.92
CA LEU A 16 11.73 17.33 -4.60
C LEU A 16 10.41 18.10 -4.48
N LYS A 17 9.64 18.29 -5.57
CA LYS A 17 8.38 19.05 -5.60
C LYS A 17 7.10 18.23 -5.34
N ARG A 18 7.20 16.92 -5.08
CA ARG A 18 6.00 16.11 -4.76
C ARG A 18 5.82 16.03 -3.25
N GLY A 19 4.73 16.60 -2.75
CA GLY A 19 4.32 16.53 -1.34
C GLY A 19 4.28 15.10 -0.80
N LYS A 20 4.14 14.96 0.53
CA LYS A 20 4.13 13.65 1.20
C LYS A 20 3.11 12.69 0.56
N PHE A 21 3.44 11.40 0.55
CA PHE A 21 2.55 10.38 0.03
C PHE A 21 1.43 10.14 1.05
N LYS A 22 0.20 10.55 0.73
CA LYS A 22 -0.94 10.53 1.65
C LYS A 22 -1.58 9.15 1.69
N VAL A 23 -1.64 8.56 2.89
CA VAL A 23 -2.23 7.24 3.14
C VAL A 23 -3.33 7.37 4.17
N LEU A 24 -4.52 6.87 3.85
CA LEU A 24 -5.60 6.70 4.81
C LEU A 24 -5.62 5.25 5.28
N ILE A 25 -5.51 5.01 6.58
CA ILE A 25 -5.61 3.68 7.19
C ILE A 25 -6.92 3.60 7.98
N ILE A 26 -7.69 2.54 7.73
CA ILE A 26 -9.01 2.30 8.30
C ILE A 26 -8.97 1.00 9.10
N GLU A 27 -9.00 1.12 10.42
CA GLU A 27 -8.82 0.03 11.38
C GLU A 27 -9.55 0.37 12.68
N ASN A 28 -10.44 -0.53 13.14
CA ASN A 28 -11.23 -0.30 14.35
C ASN A 28 -10.54 -0.82 15.63
N ASP A 29 -9.53 -1.68 15.50
CA ASP A 29 -8.72 -2.15 16.63
C ASP A 29 -7.65 -1.10 17.00
N ILE A 30 -7.81 -0.48 18.18
CA ILE A 30 -6.92 0.57 18.69
C ILE A 30 -5.50 0.04 18.94
N ASP A 31 -5.36 -1.18 19.45
CA ASP A 31 -4.05 -1.76 19.73
C ASP A 31 -3.32 -2.04 18.41
N PHE A 32 -4.05 -2.51 17.40
CA PHE A 32 -3.48 -2.71 16.07
C PHE A 32 -3.12 -1.38 15.39
N ILE A 33 -3.88 -0.31 15.60
CA ILE A 33 -3.50 1.06 15.17
C ILE A 33 -2.17 1.48 15.78
N PHE A 34 -1.92 1.22 17.06
CA PHE A 34 -0.64 1.53 17.69
C PHE A 34 0.52 0.75 17.07
N ILE A 35 0.31 -0.53 16.77
CA ILE A 35 1.30 -1.36 16.05
C ILE A 35 1.60 -0.75 14.68
N ILE A 36 0.57 -0.39 13.91
CA ILE A 36 0.74 0.23 12.58
C ILE A 36 1.50 1.55 12.70
N LYS A 37 1.16 2.41 13.68
CA LYS A 37 1.88 3.67 13.91
C LYS A 37 3.37 3.44 14.15
N ASP A 38 3.72 2.45 14.97
CA ASP A 38 5.13 2.12 15.22
C ASP A 38 5.87 1.69 13.95
N GLN A 39 5.20 0.95 13.05
CA GLN A 39 5.79 0.54 11.76
C GLN A 39 6.15 1.72 10.85
N PHE A 40 5.54 2.89 11.04
CA PHE A 40 5.74 4.08 10.21
C PHE A 40 6.42 5.26 10.92
N LYS A 41 6.79 5.13 12.19
CA LYS A 41 7.28 6.26 13.01
C LYS A 41 8.48 7.02 12.41
N GLU A 42 9.38 6.32 11.73
CA GLU A 42 10.58 6.91 11.12
C GLU A 42 10.35 7.41 9.67
N ARG A 43 9.14 7.26 9.12
CA ARG A 43 8.82 7.57 7.73
C ARG A 43 8.37 9.02 7.57
N LYS A 44 9.27 9.88 7.08
CA LYS A 44 9.00 11.31 6.83
C LYS A 44 8.37 11.61 5.46
N ASP A 45 8.46 10.65 4.53
CA ASP A 45 7.99 10.73 3.14
C ASP A 45 6.51 10.36 2.96
N ILE A 46 5.91 9.79 4.01
CA ILE A 46 4.53 9.31 4.06
C ILE A 46 3.76 10.15 5.09
N ASP A 47 2.53 10.53 4.73
CA ASP A 47 1.59 11.20 5.63
C ASP A 47 0.42 10.26 5.91
N ILE A 48 0.24 9.85 7.17
CA ILE A 48 -0.75 8.84 7.55
C ILE A 48 -1.89 9.49 8.30
N THR A 49 -3.09 9.33 7.76
CA THR A 49 -4.35 9.62 8.44
C THR A 49 -5.01 8.32 8.87
N PHE A 50 -5.61 8.30 10.05
CA PHE A 50 -6.34 7.13 10.57
C PHE A 50 -7.84 7.42 10.65
N SER A 51 -8.66 6.41 10.34
CA SER A 51 -10.07 6.34 10.68
C SER A 51 -10.36 5.02 11.39
N ILE A 52 -11.25 5.05 12.39
CA ILE A 52 -11.67 3.85 13.13
C ILE A 52 -12.96 3.23 12.59
N ALA A 53 -13.52 3.83 11.55
CA ALA A 53 -14.84 3.50 11.01
C ALA A 53 -14.91 3.80 9.50
N GLY A 54 -15.72 3.04 8.78
CA GLY A 54 -15.82 3.09 7.32
C GLY A 54 -16.54 4.34 6.82
N GLU A 55 -17.65 4.71 7.45
CA GLU A 55 -18.44 5.90 7.17
C GLU A 55 -17.63 7.18 7.35
N LYS A 56 -16.91 7.29 8.48
CA LYS A 56 -16.00 8.41 8.74
C LYS A 56 -14.85 8.45 7.74
N ALA A 57 -14.37 7.29 7.29
CA ALA A 57 -13.34 7.22 6.26
C ALA A 57 -13.84 7.75 4.91
N LEU A 58 -15.08 7.42 4.53
CA LEU A 58 -15.68 7.96 3.30
C LEU A 58 -15.86 9.48 3.37
N ASP A 59 -16.24 10.04 4.52
CA ASP A 59 -16.32 11.51 4.70
C ASP A 59 -14.94 12.18 4.54
N ILE A 60 -13.90 11.58 5.11
CA ILE A 60 -12.52 12.05 4.97
C ILE A 60 -12.08 12.02 3.50
N LEU A 61 -12.38 10.92 2.80
CA LEU A 61 -12.05 10.74 1.39
C LEU A 61 -12.82 11.72 0.48
N TRP A 62 -14.09 11.96 0.77
CA TRP A 62 -14.91 12.93 0.05
C TRP A 62 -14.35 14.34 0.18
N LYS A 63 -14.09 14.79 1.41
CA LYS A 63 -13.50 16.11 1.68
C LYS A 63 -12.13 16.27 1.02
N ALA A 64 -11.26 15.27 1.12
CA ALA A 64 -9.96 15.29 0.47
C ALA A 64 -10.07 15.43 -1.05
N LYS A 65 -11.06 14.76 -1.66
CA LYS A 65 -11.32 14.87 -3.10
C LYS A 65 -11.88 16.24 -3.50
N GLU A 66 -12.82 16.80 -2.73
CA GLU A 66 -13.37 18.14 -2.98
C GLU A 66 -12.32 19.24 -2.88
N MET A 67 -11.36 19.09 -1.98
CA MET A 67 -10.23 20.02 -1.83
C MET A 67 -9.11 19.80 -2.86
N GLU A 68 -9.32 18.95 -3.87
CA GLU A 68 -8.30 18.57 -4.87
C GLU A 68 -7.00 17.99 -4.27
N GLU A 69 -7.10 17.42 -3.07
CA GLU A 69 -5.99 16.82 -2.33
C GLU A 69 -6.24 15.33 -2.00
N PRO A 70 -6.54 14.48 -3.01
CA PRO A 70 -6.93 13.09 -2.76
C PRO A 70 -5.81 12.26 -2.13
N PHE A 71 -6.21 11.20 -1.42
CA PHE A 71 -5.26 10.22 -0.90
C PHE A 71 -4.60 9.44 -2.03
N ASN A 72 -3.32 9.11 -1.86
CA ASN A 72 -2.59 8.25 -2.80
C ASN A 72 -2.97 6.78 -2.63
N LEU A 73 -3.21 6.37 -1.39
CA LEU A 73 -3.50 5.00 -1.01
C LEU A 73 -4.50 4.96 0.15
N VAL A 74 -5.47 4.05 0.05
CA VAL A 74 -6.30 3.61 1.18
C VAL A 74 -5.84 2.24 1.64
N VAL A 75 -5.75 2.02 2.93
CA VAL A 75 -5.51 0.71 3.55
C VAL A 75 -6.68 0.44 4.48
N THR A 76 -7.43 -0.63 4.28
CA THR A 76 -8.62 -0.95 5.10
C THR A 76 -8.52 -2.35 5.69
N ASP A 77 -8.94 -2.51 6.94
CA ASP A 77 -9.19 -3.85 7.50
C ASP A 77 -10.38 -4.50 6.80
N SER A 78 -10.24 -5.78 6.41
CA SER A 78 -11.33 -6.58 5.86
C SER A 78 -12.44 -6.85 6.88
N SER A 79 -12.10 -6.82 8.18
CA SER A 79 -13.01 -7.19 9.28
C SER A 79 -13.59 -5.98 10.00
N LEU A 80 -13.56 -4.81 9.35
CA LEU A 80 -14.08 -3.56 9.90
C LEU A 80 -15.54 -3.73 10.31
N VAL A 81 -15.86 -3.34 11.54
CA VAL A 81 -17.21 -3.37 12.11
C VAL A 81 -17.84 -2.00 11.99
N GLY A 82 -19.12 -1.94 11.61
CA GLY A 82 -19.87 -0.69 11.47
C GLY A 82 -20.93 -0.80 10.38
N GLU A 83 -21.40 0.36 9.89
CA GLU A 83 -22.33 0.44 8.76
C GLU A 83 -21.67 0.06 7.44
N LEU A 84 -20.36 0.29 7.33
CA LEU A 84 -19.56 -0.06 6.16
C LEU A 84 -18.39 -0.95 6.58
N ASN A 85 -18.34 -2.14 6.00
CA ASN A 85 -17.19 -3.02 6.14
C ASN A 85 -16.04 -2.61 5.19
N GLY A 86 -14.85 -3.20 5.37
CA GLY A 86 -13.69 -2.83 4.56
C GLY A 86 -13.81 -3.18 3.07
N VAL A 87 -14.64 -4.16 2.73
CA VAL A 87 -14.89 -4.55 1.34
C VAL A 87 -15.74 -3.48 0.64
N GLU A 88 -16.79 -3.00 1.30
CA GLU A 88 -17.66 -1.92 0.81
C GLU A 88 -16.89 -0.60 0.68
N VAL A 89 -16.01 -0.31 1.63
CA VAL A 89 -15.08 0.83 1.53
C VAL A 89 -14.19 0.71 0.29
N ALA A 90 -13.59 -0.46 0.05
CA ALA A 90 -12.72 -0.65 -1.11
C ALA A 90 -13.47 -0.45 -2.44
N GLU A 91 -14.71 -0.93 -2.51
CA GLU A 91 -15.60 -0.73 -3.66
C GLU A 91 -15.94 0.75 -3.85
N ALA A 92 -16.34 1.45 -2.80
CA ALA A 92 -16.63 2.88 -2.86
C ALA A 92 -15.41 3.71 -3.29
N VAL A 93 -14.20 3.37 -2.80
CA VAL A 93 -12.94 4.01 -3.20
C VAL A 93 -12.69 3.85 -4.70
N LYS A 94 -12.93 2.64 -5.23
CA LYS A 94 -12.78 2.36 -6.67
C LYS A 94 -13.80 3.13 -7.50
N GLU A 95 -15.08 3.02 -7.18
CA GLU A 95 -16.17 3.61 -7.95
C GLU A 95 -16.09 5.13 -7.98
N LYS A 96 -15.88 5.73 -6.81
CA LYS A 96 -15.82 7.19 -6.65
C LYS A 96 -14.43 7.76 -6.92
N LYS A 97 -13.43 6.93 -7.22
CA LYS A 97 -12.04 7.31 -7.47
C LYS A 97 -11.46 8.19 -6.34
N PHE A 98 -11.70 7.81 -5.09
CA PHE A 98 -11.24 8.58 -3.93
C PHE A 98 -9.73 8.49 -3.72
N ALA A 99 -9.13 7.38 -4.13
CA ALA A 99 -7.70 7.15 -4.07
C ALA A 99 -7.24 6.40 -5.32
N GLN A 100 -5.94 6.46 -5.60
CA GLN A 100 -5.38 5.77 -6.76
C GLN A 100 -5.32 4.26 -6.57
N ARG A 101 -5.23 3.79 -5.32
CA ARG A 101 -5.16 2.37 -4.99
C ARG A 101 -5.72 2.08 -3.59
N THR A 102 -6.14 0.84 -3.40
CA THR A 102 -6.58 0.32 -2.10
C THR A 102 -5.77 -0.93 -1.74
N PHE A 103 -5.26 -1.02 -0.52
CA PHE A 103 -4.76 -2.24 0.08
C PHE A 103 -5.73 -2.72 1.17
N MET A 104 -5.66 -4.01 1.47
CA MET A 104 -6.51 -4.62 2.49
C MET A 104 -5.66 -5.35 3.52
N LEU A 105 -5.98 -5.14 4.80
CA LEU A 105 -5.43 -5.93 5.90
C LEU A 105 -6.42 -7.05 6.21
N SER A 106 -5.95 -8.27 6.43
CA SER A 106 -6.84 -9.38 6.77
C SER A 106 -6.18 -10.44 7.63
N VAL A 107 -6.96 -11.08 8.50
CA VAL A 107 -6.53 -12.29 9.21
C VAL A 107 -6.64 -13.53 8.30
N PHE A 108 -7.54 -13.52 7.31
CA PHE A 108 -7.85 -14.66 6.44
C PHE A 108 -7.72 -14.27 4.95
N PRO A 109 -6.50 -13.96 4.46
CA PRO A 109 -6.28 -13.44 3.11
C PRO A 109 -6.77 -14.39 2.00
N GLU A 110 -6.74 -15.70 2.23
CA GLU A 110 -7.16 -16.73 1.28
C GLU A 110 -8.65 -16.61 0.88
N ARG A 111 -9.49 -16.07 1.77
CA ARG A 111 -10.94 -15.93 1.56
C ARG A 111 -11.31 -14.77 0.65
N LEU A 112 -10.36 -13.87 0.34
CA LEU A 112 -10.63 -12.56 -0.26
C LEU A 112 -10.11 -12.42 -1.70
N THR A 113 -9.26 -13.33 -2.18
CA THR A 113 -8.37 -13.05 -3.31
C THR A 113 -9.06 -12.72 -4.65
N THR A 114 -10.08 -13.47 -5.07
CA THR A 114 -10.70 -13.28 -6.40
C THR A 114 -11.65 -12.09 -6.41
N GLU A 115 -12.46 -11.95 -5.36
CA GLU A 115 -13.46 -10.89 -5.26
C GLU A 115 -12.79 -9.52 -5.01
N MET A 116 -11.77 -9.46 -4.16
CA MET A 116 -11.10 -8.19 -3.84
C MET A 116 -10.37 -7.61 -5.05
N LYS A 117 -9.85 -8.46 -5.95
CA LYS A 117 -9.31 -7.99 -7.24
C LYS A 117 -10.37 -7.28 -8.07
N LYS A 118 -11.60 -7.82 -8.14
CA LYS A 118 -12.72 -7.17 -8.85
C LYS A 118 -13.10 -5.85 -8.21
N LYS A 119 -13.03 -5.75 -6.88
CA LYS A 119 -13.29 -4.52 -6.11
C LYS A 119 -12.12 -3.53 -6.12
N GLY A 120 -11.05 -3.79 -6.88
CA GLY A 120 -9.96 -2.84 -7.10
C GLY A 120 -8.87 -2.85 -6.01
N VAL A 121 -8.89 -3.84 -5.13
CA VAL A 121 -7.85 -4.04 -4.12
C VAL A 121 -6.55 -4.46 -4.83
N GLY A 122 -5.51 -3.67 -4.61
CA GLY A 122 -4.21 -3.80 -5.22
C GLY A 122 -3.28 -4.80 -4.54
N GLU A 123 -3.40 -4.98 -3.22
CA GLU A 123 -2.62 -5.90 -2.40
C GLU A 123 -3.45 -6.28 -1.16
N ILE A 124 -3.40 -7.55 -0.77
CA ILE A 124 -3.93 -8.04 0.51
C ILE A 124 -2.72 -8.40 1.38
N ILE A 125 -2.67 -7.84 2.58
CA ILE A 125 -1.57 -8.01 3.54
C ILE A 125 -2.14 -8.75 4.76
N PRO A 126 -1.60 -9.94 5.09
CA PRO A 126 -1.99 -10.63 6.32
C PRO A 126 -1.69 -9.75 7.53
N LYS A 127 -2.61 -9.65 8.50
CA LYS A 127 -2.36 -8.90 9.75
C LYS A 127 -1.18 -9.50 10.53
N THR A 128 -0.93 -10.79 10.40
CA THR A 128 0.24 -11.50 10.95
C THR A 128 1.57 -11.06 10.31
N GLU A 129 1.53 -10.42 9.14
CA GLU A 129 2.70 -9.92 8.41
C GLU A 129 2.66 -8.40 8.27
N ILE A 130 2.10 -7.69 9.26
CA ILE A 130 1.93 -6.23 9.22
C ILE A 130 3.24 -5.46 9.02
N THR A 131 4.38 -6.05 9.39
CA THR A 131 5.73 -5.51 9.14
C THR A 131 6.04 -5.35 7.64
N ARG A 132 5.28 -6.00 6.74
CA ARG A 132 5.38 -5.80 5.29
C ARG A 132 4.71 -4.51 4.82
N LEU A 133 3.75 -3.97 5.57
CA LEU A 133 2.94 -2.83 5.15
C LEU A 133 3.81 -1.61 4.76
N PRO A 134 4.83 -1.17 5.54
CA PRO A 134 5.68 -0.06 5.13
C PRO A 134 6.40 -0.28 3.80
N ASN A 135 6.84 -1.51 3.54
CA ASN A 135 7.50 -1.87 2.27
C ASN A 135 6.49 -1.87 1.11
N SER A 136 5.28 -2.37 1.32
CA SER A 136 4.23 -2.32 0.31
C SER A 136 3.82 -0.88 -0.02
N VAL A 137 3.71 -0.01 0.99
CA VAL A 137 3.47 1.43 0.78
C VAL A 137 4.63 2.10 0.04
N SER A 138 5.89 1.79 0.40
CA SER A 138 7.07 2.32 -0.33
C SER A 138 7.07 1.92 -1.81
N ARG A 139 6.70 0.68 -2.12
CA ARG A 139 6.59 0.21 -3.51
C ARG A 139 5.51 0.97 -4.26
N GLU A 140 4.37 1.23 -3.63
CA GLU A 140 3.29 2.00 -4.26
C GLU A 140 3.68 3.47 -4.45
N LEU A 141 4.37 4.06 -3.47
CA LEU A 141 4.96 5.40 -3.61
C LEU A 141 5.90 5.46 -4.80
N LEU A 142 6.84 4.50 -4.92
CA LEU A 142 7.74 4.44 -6.07
C LEU A 142 6.97 4.26 -7.38
N ARG A 143 5.98 3.37 -7.41
CA ARG A 143 5.14 3.14 -8.59
C ARG A 143 4.42 4.40 -9.07
N GLN A 144 3.88 5.21 -8.16
CA GLN A 144 3.16 6.44 -8.49
C GLN A 144 4.11 7.60 -8.81
N ARG A 145 5.27 7.67 -8.15
CA ARG A 145 6.22 8.78 -8.34
C ARG A 145 7.18 8.56 -9.52
N ASP A 146 7.70 7.36 -9.69
CA ASP A 146 8.63 6.99 -10.75
C ASP A 146 8.28 5.60 -11.34
N PRO A 147 7.32 5.55 -12.28
CA PRO A 147 6.90 4.30 -12.91
C PRO A 147 8.04 3.59 -13.66
N GLN A 148 9.06 4.31 -14.14
CA GLN A 148 10.18 3.72 -14.87
C GLN A 148 11.13 3.03 -13.89
N ALA A 149 11.53 3.69 -12.80
CA ALA A 149 12.32 3.06 -11.74
C ALA A 149 11.60 1.85 -11.14
N PHE A 150 10.29 1.96 -10.90
CA PHE A 150 9.49 0.84 -10.41
C PHE A 150 9.54 -0.38 -11.37
N ARG A 151 9.42 -0.16 -12.68
CA ARG A 151 9.55 -1.24 -13.69
C ARG A 151 10.93 -1.87 -13.70
N MET A 152 11.99 -1.09 -13.47
CA MET A 152 13.35 -1.61 -13.36
C MET A 152 13.54 -2.46 -12.11
N GLU A 153 13.03 -2.04 -10.96
CA GLU A 153 13.09 -2.81 -9.71
C GLU A 153 12.44 -4.20 -9.88
N LEU A 154 11.30 -4.26 -10.58
CA LEU A 154 10.63 -5.52 -10.89
C LEU A 154 11.44 -6.46 -11.80
N ARG A 155 12.32 -5.92 -12.66
CA ARG A 155 13.19 -6.72 -13.53
C ARG A 155 14.42 -7.27 -12.81
N VAL A 156 14.87 -6.59 -11.74
CA VAL A 156 16.09 -6.97 -10.99
C VAL A 156 15.80 -8.07 -9.96
N LYS A 157 14.57 -8.20 -9.46
CA LYS A 157 14.19 -9.32 -8.58
C LYS A 157 14.22 -10.64 -9.38
N PRO A 158 15.10 -11.61 -9.05
CA PRO A 158 15.30 -12.78 -9.90
C PRO A 158 14.03 -13.65 -9.96
N ARG A 159 13.71 -14.18 -11.14
CA ARG A 159 12.76 -15.30 -11.39
C ARG A 159 13.11 -16.62 -10.65
N LYS A 160 13.97 -16.60 -9.62
CA LYS A 160 14.68 -17.77 -9.07
C LYS A 160 13.82 -18.74 -8.25
N GLU A 161 12.54 -18.50 -8.02
CA GLU A 161 11.70 -19.41 -7.19
C GLU A 161 10.62 -20.20 -7.96
N ILE A 162 10.43 -19.97 -9.27
CA ILE A 162 9.37 -20.68 -10.01
C ILE A 162 9.87 -21.97 -10.70
N LYS A 163 11.19 -22.19 -10.83
CA LYS A 163 11.71 -23.35 -11.57
C LYS A 163 12.11 -24.58 -10.75
N ASN A 164 12.19 -24.49 -9.42
CA ASN A 164 12.74 -25.61 -8.61
C ASN A 164 11.71 -26.49 -7.89
N LYS A 165 10.39 -26.24 -7.99
CA LYS A 165 9.36 -27.15 -7.43
C LYS A 165 8.72 -28.11 -8.44
N ALA A 166 9.02 -27.97 -9.73
CA ALA A 166 8.49 -28.86 -10.78
C ALA A 166 9.43 -30.02 -11.14
N ALA A 167 10.63 -30.09 -10.56
CA ALA A 167 11.65 -31.11 -10.86
C ALA A 167 11.79 -32.20 -9.78
N GLU A 168 11.02 -32.12 -8.68
CA GLU A 168 11.05 -33.11 -7.60
C GLU A 168 9.67 -33.76 -7.43
N MET A 169 9.21 -34.48 -8.46
CA MET A 169 8.28 -35.58 -8.26
C MET A 169 9.01 -36.86 -8.67
N PRO A 170 9.37 -37.75 -7.72
CA PRO A 170 9.87 -39.06 -8.08
C PRO A 170 8.74 -39.83 -8.78
N ALA A 171 9.02 -40.34 -9.98
CA ALA A 171 8.20 -41.34 -10.62
C ALA A 171 8.08 -42.53 -9.65
N LYS A 172 6.88 -42.76 -9.12
CA LYS A 172 6.60 -44.01 -8.41
C LYS A 172 6.64 -45.15 -9.43
N LEU A 173 7.43 -46.17 -9.09
CA LEU A 173 7.46 -47.51 -9.68
C LEU A 173 6.07 -48.14 -9.72
#